data_AF-A0A191UIH6-F1
#
_entry.id   AF-A0A191UIH6-F1
#
_cell.length_a   1.000
_cell.length_b   1.000
_cell.length_c   1.000
_cell.angle_alpha   90.00
_cell.angle_beta   90.00
_cell.angle_gamma   90.00
#
_symmetry.space_group_name_H-M   'P 1'
#
loop_
_entity.id
_entity.type
_entity.pdbx_description
1 polymer ?
#
loop_
_entity_poly.entity_id
_entity_poly.type
_entity_poly.pdbx_seq_one_letter_code
_entity_poly.pdbx_strand_id
1 'polypeptide(L)'
;MLFFTVVVAPSVFKVLPVEWSSKYVRNFFPKYYASLGLVTLICVFTESDTTNKALLAICAALFAFTLLYLTGKINSAKDSGFTRQFHWLHGASVAINLFQLITFIYLLVKAS
;
A
#
# COMPACT_ATOMS: atom_id res chain seq x y z
N MET A 1 2.57 -6.95 3.31
CA MET A 1 3.50 -5.80 3.20
C MET A 1 4.95 -6.20 3.00
N LEU A 2 5.60 -6.84 3.97
CA LEU A 2 7.02 -7.23 3.84
C LEU A 2 7.31 -8.12 2.63
N PHE A 3 6.52 -9.17 2.41
CA PHE A 3 6.72 -10.07 1.27
C PHE A 3 6.70 -9.33 -0.07
N PHE A 4 5.79 -8.37 -0.25
CA PHE A 4 5.72 -7.62 -1.48
C PHE A 4 6.91 -6.68 -1.64
N THR A 5 7.28 -5.95 -0.59
CA THR A 5 8.38 -4.98 -0.61
C THR A 5 9.75 -5.63 -0.78
N VAL A 6 10.00 -6.75 -0.09
CA VAL A 6 11.33 -7.39 -0.02
C VAL A 6 11.51 -8.45 -1.10
N VAL A 7 10.44 -9.14 -1.51
CA VAL A 7 10.55 -10.28 -2.43
C VAL A 7 9.91 -9.94 -3.78
N VAL A 8 8.62 -9.57 -3.80
CA VAL A 8 7.87 -9.46 -5.05
C VAL A 8 8.34 -8.27 -5.89
N ALA A 9 8.46 -7.08 -5.32
CA ALA A 9 8.88 -5.87 -6.04
C ALA A 9 10.26 -6.02 -6.69
N PRO A 10 11.35 -6.37 -5.95
CA PRO A 10 12.66 -6.55 -6.56
C PRO A 10 12.68 -7.72 -7.55
N SER A 11 11.92 -8.80 -7.31
CA SER A 11 11.82 -9.90 -8.28
C SER A 11 11.18 -9.45 -9.60
N VAL A 12 10.09 -8.67 -9.53
CA VAL A 12 9.41 -8.14 -10.72
C VAL A 12 10.31 -7.19 -11.49
N PHE A 13 10.99 -6.27 -10.81
CA PHE A 13 11.90 -5.32 -11.46
C PHE A 13 13.18 -5.97 -12.00
N LYS A 14 13.61 -7.10 -11.40
CA LYS A 14 14.78 -7.86 -11.87
C LYS A 14 14.47 -8.74 -13.08
N VAL A 15 13.29 -9.34 -13.14
CA VAL A 15 12.93 -10.33 -14.17
C VAL A 15 12.27 -9.68 -15.39
N LEU A 16 11.54 -8.58 -15.21
CA LEU A 16 10.80 -7.92 -16.29
C LEU A 16 11.49 -6.62 -16.74
N PRO A 17 11.49 -6.31 -18.04
CA PRO A 17 11.86 -4.99 -18.53
C PRO A 17 11.03 -3.89 -17.87
N VAL A 18 11.58 -2.68 -17.78
CA VAL A 18 10.97 -1.53 -17.08
C VAL A 18 9.54 -1.23 -17.57
N GLU A 19 9.28 -1.42 -18.87
CA GLU A 19 7.94 -1.24 -19.46
C GLU A 19 6.92 -2.24 -18.90
N TRP A 20 7.28 -3.52 -18.86
CA TRP A 20 6.40 -4.61 -18.41
C TRP A 20 6.24 -4.66 -16.89
N SER A 21 7.33 -4.43 -16.14
CA SER A 21 7.28 -4.33 -14.68
C SER A 21 6.35 -3.21 -14.25
N SER A 22 6.42 -2.05 -14.90
CA SER A 22 5.52 -0.94 -14.59
C SER A 22 4.05 -1.26 -14.91
N LYS A 23 3.76 -1.97 -16.00
CA LYS A 23 2.40 -2.40 -16.36
C LYS A 23 1.85 -3.42 -15.36
N TYR A 24 2.67 -4.38 -14.94
CA TYR A 24 2.32 -5.37 -13.92
C TYR A 24 1.99 -4.69 -12.59
N VAL A 25 2.87 -3.81 -12.13
CA VAL A 25 2.75 -3.10 -10.86
C VAL A 25 1.49 -2.20 -10.85
N ARG A 26 1.16 -1.52 -11.96
CA ARG A 26 -0.11 -0.75 -12.12
C ARG A 26 -1.35 -1.61 -11.92
N ASN A 27 -1.36 -2.83 -12.43
CA ASN A 27 -2.53 -3.72 -12.33
C ASN A 27 -2.59 -4.48 -11.00
N PHE A 28 -1.43 -4.74 -10.40
CA PHE A 28 -1.31 -5.50 -9.16
C PHE A 28 -1.61 -4.64 -7.93
N PHE A 29 -1.09 -3.41 -7.87
CA PHE A 29 -1.28 -2.53 -6.71
C PHE A 29 -2.74 -2.30 -6.30
N PRO A 30 -3.70 -2.00 -7.19
CA PRO A 30 -5.09 -1.81 -6.77
C PRO A 30 -5.67 -3.09 -6.15
N LYS A 31 -5.39 -4.28 -6.70
CA LYS A 31 -5.85 -5.54 -6.08
C LYS A 31 -5.17 -5.80 -4.73
N TYR A 32 -3.88 -5.49 -4.63
CA TYR A 32 -3.08 -5.65 -3.42
C TYR A 32 -3.55 -4.72 -2.29
N TYR A 33 -3.69 -3.42 -2.57
CA TYR A 33 -4.19 -2.45 -1.59
C TYR A 33 -5.66 -2.70 -1.22
N ALA A 34 -6.50 -3.17 -2.15
CA ALA A 34 -7.90 -3.52 -1.86
C ALA A 34 -7.97 -4.70 -0.90
N SER A 35 -7.27 -5.80 -1.21
CA SER A 35 -7.25 -6.98 -0.35
C SER A 35 -6.70 -6.66 1.04
N LEU A 36 -5.61 -5.91 1.13
CA LEU A 36 -5.06 -5.45 2.42
C LEU A 36 -6.02 -4.54 3.18
N GLY A 37 -6.66 -3.58 2.50
CA GLY A 37 -7.66 -2.72 3.11
C GLY A 37 -8.85 -3.52 3.66
N LEU A 38 -9.33 -4.51 2.90
CA LEU A 38 -10.44 -5.38 3.30
C LEU A 38 -10.07 -6.26 4.50
N VAL A 39 -8.88 -6.89 4.48
CA VAL A 39 -8.37 -7.66 5.63
C VAL A 39 -8.21 -6.77 6.87
N THR A 40 -7.65 -5.57 6.71
CA THR A 40 -7.50 -4.62 7.82
C THR A 40 -8.86 -4.23 8.39
N LEU A 41 -9.85 -4.02 7.53
CA LEU A 41 -11.22 -3.70 7.92
C LEU A 41 -11.89 -4.86 8.68
N ILE A 42 -11.67 -6.11 8.27
CA ILE A 42 -12.13 -7.29 9.03
C ILE A 42 -11.48 -7.33 10.42
N CYS A 43 -10.19 -7.02 10.53
CA CYS A 43 -9.50 -6.94 11.82
C CYS A 43 -10.12 -5.85 12.72
N VAL A 44 -10.54 -4.69 12.19
CA VAL A 44 -11.26 -3.64 12.95
C VAL A 44 -12.54 -4.19 13.60
N PHE A 45 -13.26 -5.09 12.93
CA PHE A 45 -14.49 -5.69 13.48
C PHE A 45 -14.22 -6.78 14.51
N THR A 46 -13.07 -7.43 14.43
CA THR A 46 -12.68 -8.53 15.33
C THR A 46 -12.01 -8.01 16.60
N GLU A 47 -11.39 -6.83 16.53
CA GLU A 47 -10.66 -6.23 17.64
C GLU A 47 -11.59 -5.62 18.70
N SER A 48 -11.35 -5.97 19.97
CA SER A 48 -12.17 -5.54 21.11
C SER A 48 -11.64 -4.25 21.75
N ASP A 49 -10.35 -3.97 21.63
CA ASP A 49 -9.69 -2.78 22.18
C ASP A 49 -9.94 -1.56 21.28
N THR A 50 -10.59 -0.53 21.83
CA THR A 50 -10.94 0.72 21.15
C THR A 50 -9.73 1.43 20.54
N THR A 51 -8.56 1.38 21.19
CA THR A 51 -7.34 2.01 20.69
C THR A 51 -6.77 1.27 19.48
N ASN A 52 -6.73 -0.06 19.54
CA ASN A 52 -6.24 -0.89 18.44
C ASN A 52 -7.19 -0.80 17.23
N LYS A 53 -8.49 -0.78 17.50
CA LYS A 53 -9.54 -0.60 16.50
C LYS A 53 -9.44 0.74 15.76
N ALA A 54 -9.16 1.83 16.47
CA ALA A 54 -8.94 3.14 15.86
C ALA A 54 -7.69 3.16 14.95
N LEU A 55 -6.58 2.59 15.39
CA LEU A 55 -5.35 2.47 14.59
C LEU A 55 -5.56 1.65 13.32
N LEU A 56 -6.26 0.51 13.43
CA LEU A 56 -6.60 -0.33 12.29
C LEU A 56 -7.56 0.38 11.32
N ALA A 57 -8.53 1.14 11.83
CA ALA A 57 -9.45 1.92 11.00
C ALA A 57 -8.71 3.03 10.23
N ILE A 58 -7.77 3.72 10.88
CA ILE A 58 -6.88 4.70 10.22
C ILE A 58 -6.05 4.02 9.12
N CYS A 59 -5.49 2.85 9.41
CA CYS A 59 -4.75 2.07 8.41
C CYS A 59 -5.63 1.69 7.22
N ALA A 60 -6.85 1.20 7.45
CA ALA A 60 -7.81 0.84 6.40
C ALA A 60 -8.21 2.06 5.54
N ALA A 61 -8.41 3.23 6.16
CA ALA A 61 -8.69 4.47 5.45
C ALA A 61 -7.49 4.91 4.59
N LEU A 62 -6.26 4.83 5.12
CA LEU A 62 -5.02 5.07 4.37
C LEU A 62 -4.85 4.11 3.19
N PHE A 63 -5.24 2.84 3.35
CA PHE A 63 -5.28 1.85 2.28
C PHE A 63 -6.22 2.27 1.15
N ALA A 64 -7.47 2.60 1.49
CA ALA A 64 -8.48 3.04 0.54
C ALA A 64 -8.06 4.34 -0.15
N PHE A 65 -7.47 5.29 0.59
CA PHE A 65 -6.94 6.54 0.05
C PHE A 65 -5.77 6.28 -0.92
N THR A 66 -4.83 5.41 -0.56
CA THR A 66 -3.71 5.05 -1.44
C THR A 66 -4.20 4.35 -2.72
N LEU A 67 -5.21 3.49 -2.58
CA LEU A 67 -5.82 2.79 -3.70
C LEU A 67 -6.57 3.74 -4.65
N LEU A 68 -7.51 4.54 -4.13
CA LEU A 68 -8.38 5.38 -4.95
C LEU A 68 -7.67 6.64 -5.44
N TYR A 69 -6.93 7.30 -4.56
CA TYR A 69 -6.33 8.61 -4.85
C TYR A 69 -4.94 8.47 -5.48
N LEU A 70 -4.03 7.71 -4.86
CA LEU A 70 -2.66 7.59 -5.35
C LEU A 70 -2.59 6.74 -6.62
N THR A 71 -3.25 5.58 -6.68
CA THR A 71 -3.15 4.72 -7.89
C THR A 71 -3.72 5.43 -9.13
N GLY A 72 -4.85 6.12 -8.99
CA GLY A 72 -5.46 6.92 -10.06
C GLY A 72 -4.54 8.06 -10.52
N LYS A 73 -4.01 8.85 -9.59
CA LYS A 73 -3.09 9.94 -9.91
C LYS A 73 -1.73 9.47 -10.46
N ILE A 74 -1.19 8.37 -9.95
CA ILE A 74 0.08 7.78 -10.43
C ILE A 74 -0.07 7.32 -11.87
N ASN A 75 -1.18 6.64 -12.21
CA ASN A 75 -1.50 6.28 -13.59
C ASN A 75 -1.60 7.51 -14.48
N SER A 76 -2.37 8.50 -14.05
CA SER A 76 -2.61 9.72 -14.83
C SER A 76 -1.32 10.52 -15.03
N ALA A 77 -0.48 10.68 -13.99
CA ALA A 77 0.79 11.40 -14.07
C ALA A 77 1.81 10.69 -14.97
N LYS A 78 1.83 9.36 -14.98
CA LYS A 78 2.71 8.57 -15.84
C LYS A 78 2.28 8.62 -17.30
N ASP A 79 0.98 8.52 -17.59
CA ASP A 79 0.44 8.63 -18.96
C ASP A 79 0.58 10.05 -19.51
N SER A 80 0.64 11.08 -18.64
CA SER A 80 0.86 12.48 -19.01
C SER A 80 2.35 12.86 -19.13
N GLY A 81 3.29 11.94 -18.89
CA GLY A 81 4.73 12.21 -18.92
C GLY A 81 5.29 13.05 -17.76
N PHE A 82 4.49 13.35 -16.73
CA PHE A 82 4.91 14.14 -15.55
C PHE A 82 5.65 13.28 -14.52
N THR A 83 6.92 12.95 -14.82
CA THR A 83 7.83 12.15 -13.96
C THR A 83 7.99 12.68 -12.54
N ARG A 84 7.94 14.01 -12.34
CA ARG A 84 8.06 14.64 -11.01
C ARG A 84 6.87 14.35 -10.10
N GLN A 85 5.64 14.42 -10.62
CA GLN A 85 4.44 14.07 -9.86
C GLN A 85 4.42 12.57 -9.57
N PHE A 86 4.80 11.73 -10.54
CA PHE A 86 4.91 10.28 -10.35
C PHE A 86 5.83 9.93 -9.18
N HIS A 87 7.05 10.50 -9.11
CA HIS A 87 7.96 10.22 -7.99
C HIS A 87 7.42 10.70 -6.64
N TRP A 88 6.76 11.86 -6.61
CA TRP A 88 6.22 12.39 -5.36
C TRP A 88 5.05 11.53 -4.84
N LEU A 89 4.12 11.16 -5.73
CA LEU A 89 3.01 10.26 -5.42
C LEU A 89 3.51 8.85 -5.06
N HIS A 90 4.51 8.34 -5.77
CA HIS A 90 5.10 7.04 -5.45
C HIS A 90 5.77 7.05 -4.07
N GLY A 91 6.58 8.07 -3.79
CA GLY A 91 7.21 8.26 -2.47
C GLY A 91 6.17 8.36 -1.35
N ALA A 92 5.08 9.10 -1.57
CA ALA A 92 3.97 9.18 -0.62
C ALA A 92 3.32 7.81 -0.36
N SER A 93 3.11 6.97 -1.39
CA SER A 93 2.59 5.61 -1.16
C SER A 93 3.52 4.77 -0.30
N VAL A 94 4.84 4.84 -0.56
CA VAL A 94 5.84 4.07 0.19
C VAL A 94 5.88 4.51 1.65
N ALA A 95 5.82 5.83 1.91
CA ALA A 95 5.77 6.37 3.26
C ALA A 95 4.51 5.92 4.03
N ILE A 96 3.34 5.95 3.38
CA ILE A 96 2.09 5.44 3.98
C ILE A 96 2.20 3.95 4.29
N ASN A 97 2.75 3.18 3.36
CA ASN A 97 2.92 1.74 3.50
C ASN A 97 3.87 1.40 4.66
N LEU A 98 4.95 2.17 4.81
CA LEU A 98 5.91 2.04 5.92
C LEU A 98 5.26 2.40 7.25
N PHE A 99 4.47 3.48 7.30
CA PHE A 99 3.73 3.88 8.49
C PHE A 99 2.72 2.80 8.92
N GLN A 100 1.98 2.23 7.96
CA GLN A 100 1.07 1.10 8.22
C GLN A 100 1.84 -0.12 8.74
N LEU A 101 3.00 -0.44 8.15
CA LEU A 101 3.83 -1.55 8.62
C LEU A 101 4.28 -1.36 10.07
N ILE A 102 4.80 -0.17 10.41
CA ILE A 102 5.22 0.15 11.79
C ILE A 102 4.02 0.05 12.74
N THR A 103 2.87 0.56 12.33
CA THR A 103 1.62 0.46 13.12
C THR A 103 1.22 -0.98 13.37
N PHE A 104 1.28 -1.84 12.34
CA PHE A 104 0.99 -3.27 12.50
C PHE A 104 1.99 -3.98 13.41
N ILE A 105 3.29 -3.70 13.27
CA ILE A 105 4.32 -4.28 14.13
C ILE A 105 4.09 -3.83 15.59
N TYR A 106 3.80 -2.55 15.81
CA TYR A 106 3.51 -2.02 17.14
C TYR A 106 2.28 -2.68 17.75
N LEU A 107 1.19 -2.83 16.99
CA LEU A 107 -0.01 -3.55 17.44
C LEU A 107 0.30 -5.01 17.78
N LEU A 108 1.12 -5.68 16.98
CA LEU A 108 1.50 -7.08 17.21
C LEU A 108 2.32 -7.23 18.49
N VAL A 109 3.30 -6.36 18.73
CA VAL A 109 4.13 -6.35 19.95
C VAL A 109 3.32 -5.96 21.19
N LYS A 110 2.35 -5.06 21.05
CA LYS A 110 1.44 -4.69 22.16
C LYS A 110 0.46 -5.82 22.50
N ALA A 111 0.05 -6.62 21.51
CA ALA A 111 -0.89 -7.72 21.68
C ALA A 111 -0.25 -9.00 22.25
N SER A 112 1.08 -9.15 22.17
CA SER A 112 1.87 -10.25 22.74
C SER A 112 2.36 -9.96 24.16
#